data_AF-A0A7J0F626-F1
#
_entry.id   AF-A0A7J0F626-F1
#
_cell.length_a   1.000
_cell.length_b   1.000
_cell.length_c   1.000
_cell.angle_alpha   90.00
_cell.angle_beta   90.00
_cell.angle_gamma   90.00
#
_symmetry.space_group_name_H-M   'P 1'
#
loop_
_entity.id
_entity.type
_entity.pdbx_description
1 polymer ?
#
loop_
_entity_poly.entity_id
_entity_poly.type
_entity_poly.pdbx_seq_one_letter_code
_entity_poly.pdbx_strand_id
1 'polypeptide(L)'
;MFTDRLQGGQSLVLKCAKVRGWNYCAKYLYARKLMALEKSLLKFFQIEAAAQSYRDNKNVLVVVKSMDSKLDRMGTMGGFGGCCDVPSVRDFVVGFDEPLRELKLKILEGQEQVVVISAPGGCGKTTLAKMVCHDPQIKGTF
;
A
#
# COMPACT_ATOMS: atom_id res chain seq x y z
N MET A 1 -31.61 4.85 9.55
CA MET A 1 -31.73 3.42 9.92
C MET A 1 -31.06 3.07 11.25
N PHE A 2 -29.76 3.36 11.44
CA PHE A 2 -29.06 3.16 12.73
C PHE A 2 -29.16 4.41 13.64
N THR A 3 -29.00 5.59 13.06
CA THR A 3 -29.16 6.90 13.72
C THR A 3 -30.52 7.04 14.43
N ASP A 4 -31.59 6.56 13.79
CA ASP A 4 -32.94 6.61 14.36
C ASP A 4 -33.06 5.73 15.62
N ARG A 5 -32.37 4.58 15.65
CA ARG A 5 -32.32 3.71 16.84
C ARG A 5 -31.56 4.36 17.98
N LEU A 6 -30.47 5.04 17.69
CA LEU A 6 -29.71 5.80 18.70
C LEU A 6 -30.53 6.97 19.25
N GLN A 7 -31.22 7.71 18.40
CA GLN A 7 -32.09 8.82 18.83
C GLN A 7 -33.27 8.33 19.68
N GLY A 8 -33.88 7.19 19.29
CA GLY A 8 -34.89 6.52 20.11
C GLY A 8 -34.34 6.04 21.46
N GLY A 9 -33.12 5.50 21.46
CA GLY A 9 -32.40 5.10 22.67
C GLY A 9 -32.09 6.26 23.61
N GLN A 10 -31.62 7.39 23.06
CA GLN A 10 -31.38 8.61 23.81
C GLN A 10 -32.67 9.11 24.50
N SER A 11 -33.80 9.13 23.77
CA SER A 11 -35.10 9.47 24.33
C SER A 11 -35.52 8.52 25.46
N LEU A 12 -35.22 7.22 25.33
CA LEU A 12 -35.52 6.21 26.35
C LEU A 12 -34.72 6.45 27.64
N VAL A 13 -33.42 6.75 27.53
CA VAL A 13 -32.55 7.07 28.67
C VAL A 13 -33.03 8.33 29.38
N LEU A 14 -33.36 9.39 28.62
CA LEU A 14 -33.90 10.64 29.18
C LEU A 14 -35.23 10.44 29.91
N LYS A 15 -36.11 9.57 29.38
CA LYS A 15 -37.37 9.21 30.06
C LYS A 15 -37.13 8.41 31.33
N CYS A 16 -36.17 7.47 31.31
CA CYS A 16 -35.76 6.71 32.49
C CYS A 16 -35.20 7.60 33.60
N ALA A 17 -34.37 8.60 33.24
CA ALA A 17 -33.77 9.54 34.20
C ALA A 17 -34.82 10.39 34.94
N LYS A 18 -35.98 10.64 34.33
CA LYS A 18 -37.10 11.38 34.94
C LYS A 18 -37.95 10.55 35.90
N VAL A 19 -37.75 9.24 35.98
CA VAL A 19 -38.53 8.35 36.86
C VAL A 19 -38.11 8.56 38.31
N ARG A 20 -39.09 8.80 39.19
CA ARG A 20 -38.84 8.96 40.63
C ARG A 20 -38.23 7.69 41.24
N GLY A 21 -37.33 7.87 42.21
CA GLY A 21 -36.56 6.80 42.86
C GLY A 21 -37.38 5.64 43.42
N TRP A 22 -38.56 5.95 43.99
CA TRP A 22 -39.49 4.98 44.59
C TRP A 22 -40.34 4.20 43.59
N ASN A 23 -40.38 4.58 42.30
CA ASN A 23 -41.19 3.88 41.30
C ASN A 23 -40.44 2.65 40.75
N TYR A 24 -40.39 1.59 41.54
CA TYR A 24 -39.70 0.34 41.23
C TYR A 24 -40.26 -0.35 39.97
N CYS A 25 -41.57 -0.39 39.80
CA CYS A 25 -42.21 -1.02 38.64
C CYS A 25 -41.81 -0.30 37.33
N ALA A 26 -41.84 1.03 37.32
CA ALA A 26 -41.40 1.80 36.16
C ALA A 26 -39.91 1.59 35.88
N LYS A 27 -39.05 1.59 36.92
CA LYS A 27 -37.62 1.32 36.76
C LYS A 27 -37.36 -0.04 36.12
N TYR A 28 -38.03 -1.09 36.57
CA TYR A 28 -37.92 -2.42 35.97
C TYR A 28 -38.34 -2.43 34.49
N LEU A 29 -39.44 -1.76 34.15
CA LEU A 29 -39.88 -1.65 32.75
C LEU A 29 -38.87 -0.93 31.85
N TYR A 30 -38.30 0.19 32.33
CA TYR A 30 -37.27 0.91 31.57
C TYR A 30 -35.97 0.10 31.47
N ALA A 31 -35.56 -0.60 32.52
CA ALA A 31 -34.41 -1.51 32.48
C ALA A 31 -34.58 -2.59 31.41
N ARG A 32 -35.77 -3.19 31.29
CA ARG A 32 -36.06 -4.16 30.21
C ARG A 32 -35.96 -3.53 28.82
N LYS A 33 -36.47 -2.30 28.65
CA LYS A 33 -36.37 -1.58 27.37
C LYS A 33 -34.93 -1.22 27.01
N LEU A 34 -34.12 -0.83 28.00
CA LEU A 34 -32.69 -0.54 27.83
C LEU A 34 -31.90 -1.80 27.46
N MET A 35 -32.13 -2.92 28.14
CA MET A 35 -31.52 -4.21 27.79
C MET A 35 -31.88 -4.66 26.36
N ALA A 36 -33.13 -4.45 25.94
CA ALA A 36 -33.55 -4.75 24.57
C ALA A 36 -32.84 -3.86 23.52
N LEU A 37 -32.68 -2.57 23.84
CA LEU A 37 -31.93 -1.63 23.00
C LEU A 37 -30.46 -2.04 22.89
N GLU A 38 -29.81 -2.31 24.01
CA GLU A 38 -28.41 -2.77 24.07
C GLU A 38 -28.19 -4.03 23.22
N LYS A 39 -29.05 -5.04 23.40
CA LYS A 39 -29.01 -6.27 22.59
C LYS A 39 -29.14 -5.99 21.09
N SER A 40 -29.99 -5.03 20.71
CA SER A 40 -30.15 -4.64 19.31
C SER A 40 -28.93 -3.92 18.73
N LEU A 41 -28.23 -3.12 19.55
CA LEU A 41 -27.00 -2.44 19.17
C LEU A 41 -25.85 -3.44 19.01
N LEU A 42 -25.68 -4.35 19.97
CA LEU A 42 -24.67 -5.41 19.89
C LEU A 42 -24.84 -6.26 18.64
N LYS A 43 -26.09 -6.65 18.31
CA LYS A 43 -26.38 -7.41 17.10
C LYS A 43 -25.96 -6.64 15.84
N PHE A 44 -26.24 -5.34 15.77
CA PHE A 44 -25.84 -4.51 14.63
C PHE A 44 -24.32 -4.43 14.49
N PHE A 45 -23.61 -4.09 15.57
CA PHE A 45 -22.15 -3.91 15.51
C PHE A 45 -21.38 -5.21 15.29
N GLN A 46 -21.78 -6.29 15.98
CA GLN A 46 -21.04 -7.56 15.91
C GLN A 46 -21.35 -8.36 14.66
N ILE A 47 -22.59 -8.28 14.13
CA ILE A 47 -23.00 -9.11 13.00
C ILE A 47 -23.05 -8.29 11.73
N GLU A 48 -23.80 -7.19 11.70
CA GLU A 48 -24.06 -6.46 10.45
C GLU A 48 -22.83 -5.63 10.03
N ALA A 49 -22.28 -4.80 10.92
CA ALA A 49 -21.12 -3.97 10.59
C ALA A 49 -19.86 -4.81 10.34
N ALA A 50 -19.63 -5.85 11.14
CA ALA A 50 -18.51 -6.78 10.93
C ALA A 50 -18.66 -7.57 9.61
N ALA A 51 -19.87 -8.02 9.27
CA ALA A 51 -20.10 -8.72 8.00
C ALA A 51 -19.95 -7.80 6.78
N GLN A 52 -20.39 -6.53 6.87
CA GLN A 52 -20.15 -5.53 5.84
C GLN A 52 -18.65 -5.29 5.65
N SER A 53 -17.91 -5.05 6.75
CA SER A 53 -16.45 -4.88 6.69
C SER A 53 -15.74 -6.09 6.08
N TYR A 54 -16.15 -7.32 6.43
CA TYR A 54 -15.60 -8.53 5.82
C TYR A 54 -15.87 -8.61 4.32
N ARG A 55 -17.07 -8.25 3.86
CA ARG A 55 -17.41 -8.21 2.43
C ARG A 55 -16.60 -7.16 1.70
N ASP A 56 -16.49 -5.96 2.25
CA ASP A 56 -15.74 -4.87 1.64
C ASP A 56 -14.26 -5.22 1.52
N ASN A 57 -13.66 -5.79 2.58
CA ASN A 57 -12.29 -6.29 2.55
C ASN A 57 -12.07 -7.37 1.49
N LYS A 58 -13.04 -8.30 1.32
CA LYS A 58 -12.97 -9.29 0.23
C LYS A 58 -13.09 -8.66 -1.15
N ASN A 59 -13.97 -7.68 -1.32
CA ASN A 59 -14.13 -6.97 -2.59
C ASN A 59 -12.84 -6.22 -2.95
N VAL A 60 -12.24 -5.51 -1.99
CA VAL A 60 -10.94 -4.85 -2.15
C VAL A 60 -9.87 -5.85 -2.56
N LEU A 61 -9.77 -7.01 -1.89
CA LEU A 61 -8.81 -8.05 -2.25
C LEU A 61 -9.00 -8.56 -3.69
N VAL A 62 -10.25 -8.77 -4.12
CA VAL A 62 -10.56 -9.20 -5.50
C VAL A 62 -10.15 -8.13 -6.51
N VAL A 63 -10.44 -6.85 -6.23
CA VAL A 63 -10.04 -5.74 -7.09
C VAL A 63 -8.52 -5.63 -7.19
N VAL A 64 -7.79 -5.75 -6.06
CA VAL A 64 -6.32 -5.72 -6.03
C VAL A 64 -5.73 -6.88 -6.84
N LYS A 65 -6.25 -8.11 -6.70
CA LYS A 65 -5.82 -9.25 -7.54
C LYS A 65 -6.10 -9.05 -9.03
N SER A 66 -7.20 -8.38 -9.37
CA SER A 66 -7.47 -7.99 -10.76
C SER A 66 -6.52 -6.91 -11.27
N MET A 67 -6.01 -6.03 -10.39
CA MET A 67 -5.00 -5.04 -10.76
C MET A 67 -3.63 -5.70 -10.95
N ASP A 68 -3.24 -6.62 -10.07
CA ASP A 68 -2.02 -7.42 -10.17
C ASP A 68 -1.93 -8.14 -11.53
N SER A 69 -2.99 -8.87 -11.92
CA SER A 69 -3.07 -9.53 -13.23
C SER A 69 -3.11 -8.57 -14.45
N LYS A 70 -3.54 -7.31 -14.27
CA LYS A 70 -3.47 -6.28 -15.32
C LYS A 70 -2.09 -5.63 -15.39
N LEU A 71 -1.42 -5.45 -14.25
CA LEU A 71 -0.05 -4.95 -14.15
C LEU A 71 0.93 -5.97 -14.73
N ASP A 72 0.74 -7.27 -14.50
CA ASP A 72 1.50 -8.34 -15.18
C ASP A 72 1.36 -8.26 -16.70
N ARG A 73 0.15 -7.97 -17.21
CA ARG A 73 -0.09 -7.79 -18.66
C ARG A 73 0.46 -6.47 -19.20
N MET A 74 0.60 -5.45 -18.37
CA MET A 74 1.25 -4.17 -18.71
C MET A 74 2.78 -4.24 -18.60
N GLY A 75 3.34 -5.16 -17.80
CA GLY A 75 4.77 -5.45 -17.74
C GLY A 75 5.37 -5.91 -19.07
N THR A 76 4.53 -6.38 -20.00
CA THR A 76 4.94 -6.72 -21.37
C THR A 76 5.03 -5.50 -22.30
N MET A 77 4.52 -4.33 -21.91
CA MET A 77 4.44 -3.11 -22.74
C MET A 77 4.64 -1.84 -21.88
N GLY A 78 5.89 -1.54 -21.49
CA GLY A 78 6.29 -0.22 -20.96
C GLY A 78 6.51 -0.20 -19.44
N GLY A 79 7.77 -0.07 -19.05
CA GLY A 79 8.24 -0.29 -17.69
C GLY A 79 7.85 0.79 -16.68
N PHE A 80 7.61 0.34 -15.44
CA PHE A 80 8.09 0.90 -14.17
C PHE A 80 7.61 -0.03 -13.04
N GLY A 81 8.21 -1.21 -12.93
CA GLY A 81 7.82 -2.26 -11.99
C GLY A 81 9.04 -3.04 -11.52
N GLY A 82 9.92 -2.34 -10.78
CA GLY A 82 11.25 -2.81 -10.38
C GLY A 82 12.17 -1.60 -10.31
N CYS A 83 12.01 -0.78 -9.28
CA CYS A 83 12.48 0.62 -9.21
C CYS A 83 13.99 0.85 -9.48
N CYS A 84 14.81 -0.19 -9.58
CA CYS A 84 16.26 -0.07 -9.73
C CYS A 84 16.88 -1.06 -10.72
N ASP A 85 16.11 -1.76 -11.56
CA ASP A 85 16.75 -2.69 -12.49
C ASP A 85 17.35 -1.94 -13.67
N VAL A 86 18.67 -2.02 -13.79
CA VAL A 86 19.41 -1.47 -14.93
C VAL A 86 18.98 -2.31 -16.14
N PRO A 87 18.33 -1.73 -17.17
CA PRO A 87 17.81 -2.54 -18.28
C PRO A 87 18.95 -3.34 -18.94
N SER A 88 18.67 -4.38 -19.74
CA SER A 88 19.77 -5.12 -20.40
C SER A 88 20.50 -4.24 -21.41
N VAL A 89 21.83 -4.32 -21.46
CA VAL A 89 22.64 -3.65 -22.50
C VAL A 89 22.24 -4.21 -23.87
N ARG A 90 22.22 -3.39 -24.93
CA ARG A 90 22.01 -3.88 -26.31
C ARG A 90 23.21 -4.74 -26.71
N ASP A 91 22.97 -5.83 -27.43
CA ASP A 91 24.05 -6.77 -27.84
C ASP A 91 25.11 -6.12 -28.73
N PHE A 92 24.79 -4.97 -29.35
CA PHE A 92 25.69 -4.23 -30.22
C PHE A 92 25.88 -2.80 -29.72
N VAL A 93 27.03 -2.55 -29.10
CA VAL A 93 27.54 -1.23 -28.72
C VAL A 93 29.00 -1.17 -29.16
N VAL A 94 29.41 -0.10 -29.85
CA VAL A 94 30.77 0.07 -30.37
C VAL A 94 31.37 1.38 -29.89
N GLY A 95 32.70 1.45 -29.79
CA GLY A 95 33.43 2.68 -29.53
C GLY A 95 33.48 3.13 -28.06
N PHE A 96 33.08 2.27 -27.12
CA PHE A 96 33.14 2.55 -25.68
C PHE A 96 34.22 1.76 -24.94
N ASP A 97 35.06 1.00 -25.63
CA ASP A 97 36.08 0.13 -25.02
C ASP A 97 37.05 0.92 -24.13
N GLU A 98 37.56 2.05 -24.63
CA GLU A 98 38.50 2.90 -23.92
C GLU A 98 37.83 3.63 -22.72
N PRO A 99 36.67 4.31 -22.88
CA PRO A 99 35.93 4.88 -21.74
C PRO A 99 35.51 3.86 -20.68
N LEU A 100 35.16 2.63 -21.08
CA LEU A 100 34.81 1.56 -20.16
C LEU A 100 36.01 1.11 -19.34
N ARG A 101 37.18 0.96 -19.97
CA ARG A 101 38.41 0.57 -19.28
C ARG A 101 38.81 1.61 -18.23
N GLU A 102 38.78 2.89 -18.59
CA GLU A 102 39.11 3.98 -17.66
C GLU A 102 38.14 4.02 -16.47
N LEU A 103 36.84 3.90 -16.74
CA LEU A 103 35.81 3.93 -15.70
C LEU A 103 35.89 2.73 -14.75
N LYS A 104 36.22 1.53 -15.27
CA LYS A 104 36.46 0.33 -14.44
C LYS A 104 37.65 0.49 -13.52
N LEU A 105 38.77 1.01 -14.01
CA LEU A 105 39.97 1.26 -13.19
C LEU A 105 39.63 2.21 -12.04
N LYS A 106 38.96 3.33 -12.32
CA LYS A 106 38.54 4.30 -11.29
C LYS A 106 37.64 3.67 -10.20
N ILE A 107 36.73 2.78 -10.58
CA ILE A 107 35.82 2.10 -9.64
C ILE A 107 36.55 1.03 -8.82
N LEU A 108 37.39 0.21 -9.46
CA LEU A 108 38.09 -0.91 -8.80
C LEU A 108 39.28 -0.48 -7.95
N GLU A 109 39.97 0.60 -8.33
CA GLU A 109 41.06 1.15 -7.53
C GLU A 109 40.57 1.83 -6.24
N GLY A 110 39.25 2.06 -6.11
CA GLY A 110 38.62 2.55 -4.89
C GLY A 110 39.11 3.92 -4.42
N GLN A 111 39.78 4.68 -5.30
CA GLN A 111 40.36 5.99 -4.96
C GLN A 111 39.27 7.04 -4.74
N GLU A 112 38.08 6.87 -5.35
CA GLU A 112 36.98 7.83 -5.29
C GLU A 112 35.67 7.14 -4.87
N GLN A 113 34.97 7.73 -3.89
CA GLN A 113 33.65 7.23 -3.45
C GLN A 113 32.54 7.49 -4.48
N VAL A 114 32.72 8.50 -5.35
CA VAL A 114 31.71 8.95 -6.31
C VAL A 114 32.38 9.28 -7.65
N VAL A 115 31.94 8.63 -8.72
CA VAL A 115 32.42 8.89 -10.08
C VAL A 115 31.33 9.60 -10.90
N VAL A 116 31.69 10.69 -11.57
CA VAL A 116 30.77 11.52 -12.37
C VAL A 116 31.02 11.33 -13.86
N ILE A 117 29.98 10.95 -14.62
CA ILE A 117 30.02 10.87 -16.09
C ILE A 117 29.35 12.13 -16.67
N SER A 118 30.16 13.07 -17.18
CA SER A 118 29.69 14.33 -17.75
C SER A 118 29.87 14.38 -19.27
N ALA A 119 28.82 14.75 -20.00
CA ALA A 119 28.80 14.94 -21.45
C ALA A 119 27.48 15.60 -21.89
N PRO A 120 27.39 16.21 -23.09
CA PRO A 120 26.14 16.69 -23.67
C PRO A 120 25.06 15.62 -23.86
N GLY A 121 23.83 16.06 -24.16
CA GLY A 121 22.71 15.16 -24.50
C GLY A 121 23.04 14.28 -25.71
N GLY A 122 22.68 13.00 -25.66
CA GLY A 122 22.91 12.07 -26.77
C GLY A 122 24.30 11.41 -26.84
N CYS A 123 25.29 11.82 -26.03
CA CYS A 123 26.65 11.26 -26.04
C CYS A 123 26.78 9.85 -25.42
N GLY A 124 25.67 9.17 -25.10
CA GLY A 124 25.71 7.78 -24.61
C GLY A 124 26.12 7.59 -23.14
N LYS A 125 26.09 8.63 -22.29
CA LYS A 125 26.40 8.52 -20.84
C LYS A 125 25.66 7.37 -20.15
N THR A 126 24.35 7.30 -20.36
CA THR A 126 23.50 6.24 -19.78
C THR A 126 23.89 4.87 -20.32
N THR A 127 24.28 4.77 -21.58
CA THR A 127 24.79 3.52 -22.17
C THR A 127 26.10 3.10 -21.52
N LEU A 128 27.03 4.04 -21.30
CA LEU A 128 28.30 3.79 -20.63
C LEU A 128 28.10 3.30 -19.19
N ALA A 129 27.29 4.00 -18.39
CA ALA A 129 26.97 3.58 -17.02
C ALA A 129 26.35 2.18 -16.98
N LYS A 130 25.43 1.91 -17.91
CA LYS A 130 24.75 0.62 -18.05
C LYS A 130 25.72 -0.53 -18.34
N MET A 131 26.68 -0.31 -19.24
CA MET A 131 27.72 -1.29 -19.57
C MET A 131 28.62 -1.61 -18.37
N VAL A 132 28.96 -0.62 -17.55
CA VAL A 132 29.74 -0.85 -16.32
C VAL A 132 28.96 -1.65 -15.28
N CYS A 133 27.68 -1.33 -15.05
CA CYS A 133 26.84 -2.05 -14.09
C CYS A 133 26.62 -3.53 -14.46
N HIS A 134 26.67 -3.87 -15.75
CA HIS A 134 26.55 -5.25 -16.25
C HIS A 134 27.89 -5.95 -16.43
N ASP A 135 29.01 -5.30 -16.10
CA ASP A 135 30.32 -5.90 -16.27
C ASP A 135 30.58 -7.00 -15.22
N PRO A 136 31.04 -8.20 -15.64
CA PRO A 136 31.29 -9.30 -14.71
C PRO A 136 32.30 -8.99 -13.60
N GLN A 137 33.30 -8.15 -13.88
CA GLN A 137 34.35 -7.82 -12.90
C GLN A 137 33.81 -6.89 -11.80
N ILE A 138 32.92 -5.96 -12.16
CA ILE A 138 32.27 -5.06 -11.23
C ILE A 138 31.20 -5.79 -10.40
N LYS A 139 30.34 -6.57 -11.07
CA LYS A 139 29.26 -7.34 -10.42
C LYS A 139 29.77 -8.43 -9.47
N GLY A 140 31.01 -8.90 -9.65
CA GLY A 140 31.67 -9.82 -8.72
C GLY A 140 32.26 -9.13 -7.48
N THR A 141 32.40 -7.81 -7.50
CA THR A 141 33.10 -7.03 -6.46
C THR A 141 32.12 -6.24 -5.58
N PHE A 142 30.97 -5.83 -6.12
CA PHE A 142 29.90 -5.06 -5.45
C PHE A 142 28.55 -5.77 -5.60
#